data_AF-A0A813SXQ0-F1
#
_entry.id   AF-A0A813SXQ0-F1
#
_cell.length_a   1.000
_cell.length_b   1.000
_cell.length_c   1.000
_cell.angle_alpha   90.00
_cell.angle_beta   90.00
_cell.angle_gamma   90.00
#
_symmetry.space_group_name_H-M   'P 1'
#
loop_
_entity.id
_entity.type
_entity.pdbx_description
1 polymer ?
#
loop_
_entity_poly.entity_id
_entity_poly.type
_entity_poly.pdbx_seq_one_letter_code
_entity_poly.pdbx_strand_id
1 'polypeptide(L)'
;MYKSLTFILIVIIGIANARGFSNIKAENIRHIKSFSSQKNVGLDLCPTCINVADESINILLNLILDTGIIGTCGTLCQALAEKTGSEILGTVCDIVCDVVGIDEFIKLIEKADLDPIWYCEIAKLCPVNDHGDAKITKFTILPPTGRQGQTFTIDFTFVSVNGTGTGELTIDIRTPDHIPLGTGFLLQAQKPGTYNERITVKAEPDPQCDPTQQPCEQWLPGVYNVTVQICNGECGSKHPHSAIYDTGRGTFQLTG
;
A
#
# COMPACT_ATOMS: atom_id res chain seq x y z
N MET A 1 19.02 -19.83 1.87
CA MET A 1 18.37 -19.95 0.54
C MET A 1 16.99 -20.62 0.58
N TYR A 2 16.67 -21.59 1.44
CA TYR A 2 15.35 -22.25 1.46
C TYR A 2 14.14 -21.40 1.93
N LYS A 3 14.35 -20.34 2.73
CA LYS A 3 13.25 -19.48 3.22
C LYS A 3 12.61 -18.58 2.15
N SER A 4 13.36 -18.24 1.10
CA SER A 4 12.85 -17.39 0.02
C SER A 4 11.94 -18.16 -0.94
N LEU A 5 12.16 -19.47 -1.12
CA LEU A 5 11.29 -20.34 -1.93
C LEU A 5 9.89 -20.54 -1.34
N THR A 6 9.79 -20.66 -0.01
CA THR A 6 8.49 -20.84 0.67
C THR A 6 7.64 -19.57 0.58
N PHE A 7 8.29 -18.41 0.60
CA PHE A 7 7.65 -17.11 0.38
C PHE A 7 7.03 -17.00 -1.01
N ILE A 8 7.80 -17.41 -2.02
CA ILE A 8 7.39 -17.41 -3.43
C ILE A 8 6.22 -18.38 -3.68
N LEU A 9 6.27 -19.55 -3.05
CA LEU A 9 5.18 -20.53 -3.13
C LEU A 9 3.88 -19.99 -2.51
N ILE A 10 3.97 -19.16 -1.46
CA ILE A 10 2.83 -18.55 -0.79
C ILE A 10 2.23 -17.41 -1.61
N VAL A 11 3.07 -16.55 -2.21
CA VAL A 11 2.62 -15.47 -3.11
C VAL A 11 1.84 -16.05 -4.30
N ILE A 12 2.27 -17.22 -4.81
CA ILE A 12 1.63 -17.82 -5.99
C ILE A 12 0.46 -18.77 -5.61
N ILE A 13 0.52 -19.49 -4.47
CA ILE A 13 -0.60 -20.32 -3.98
C ILE A 13 -1.73 -19.46 -3.39
N GLY A 14 -1.43 -18.29 -2.82
CA GLY A 14 -2.42 -17.36 -2.26
C GLY A 14 -3.44 -16.84 -3.27
N ILE A 15 -3.08 -16.85 -4.56
CA ILE A 15 -3.93 -16.41 -5.68
C ILE A 15 -5.13 -17.35 -5.90
N ALA A 16 -5.08 -18.59 -5.40
CA ALA A 16 -6.15 -19.59 -5.61
C ALA A 16 -7.35 -19.49 -4.63
N ASN A 17 -7.35 -18.58 -3.65
CA ASN A 17 -8.39 -18.55 -2.59
C ASN A 17 -8.91 -17.15 -2.19
N ALA A 18 -8.92 -16.16 -3.08
CA ALA A 18 -9.42 -14.82 -2.73
C ALA A 18 -10.71 -14.44 -3.51
N ARG A 19 -11.80 -14.21 -2.78
CA ARG A 19 -13.02 -13.58 -3.29
C ARG A 19 -13.06 -12.09 -2.91
N GLY A 20 -13.02 -11.24 -3.93
CA GLY A 20 -13.57 -9.88 -3.91
C GLY A 20 -12.51 -8.78 -3.86
N PHE A 21 -12.57 -7.88 -4.83
CA PHE A 21 -11.70 -6.72 -5.02
C PHE A 21 -12.14 -5.49 -4.23
N SER A 22 -11.20 -4.61 -3.89
CA SER A 22 -11.21 -3.17 -4.20
C SER A 22 -9.95 -2.54 -3.62
N ASN A 23 -9.04 -2.06 -4.47
CA ASN A 23 -8.43 -0.72 -4.44
C ASN A 23 -7.08 -0.73 -5.18
N ILE A 24 -7.10 -0.31 -6.44
CA ILE A 24 -5.89 0.18 -7.12
C ILE A 24 -5.56 1.53 -6.45
N LYS A 25 -4.48 1.58 -5.66
CA LYS A 25 -3.97 2.84 -5.10
C LYS A 25 -3.46 3.68 -6.28
N ALA A 26 -4.13 4.79 -6.56
CA ALA A 26 -3.69 5.74 -7.58
C ALA A 26 -2.38 6.42 -7.11
N GLU A 27 -1.26 6.09 -7.75
CA GLU A 27 0.03 6.72 -7.49
C GLU A 27 0.09 8.16 -8.05
N ASN A 28 -0.57 9.12 -7.40
CA ASN A 28 -0.31 10.57 -7.56
C ASN A 28 0.49 11.10 -6.33
N ILE A 29 1.58 10.41 -5.98
CA ILE A 29 2.21 10.42 -4.63
C ILE A 29 3.34 11.46 -4.47
N ARG A 30 3.66 12.30 -5.46
CA ARG A 30 4.81 13.24 -5.37
C ARG A 30 4.68 14.32 -4.29
N HIS A 31 3.46 14.54 -3.79
CA HIS A 31 3.13 15.67 -2.92
C HIS A 31 2.98 15.30 -1.45
N ILE A 32 3.00 14.01 -1.10
CA ILE A 32 2.76 13.53 0.27
C ILE A 32 4.04 12.94 0.85
N LYS A 33 4.50 13.46 2.00
CA LYS A 33 5.66 12.90 2.71
C LYS A 33 5.30 12.59 4.16
N SER A 34 5.64 11.38 4.62
CA SER A 34 5.56 11.01 6.04
C SER A 34 6.93 11.12 6.69
N PHE A 35 6.94 11.54 7.96
CA PHE A 35 8.11 11.51 8.83
C PHE A 35 7.80 10.66 10.06
N SER A 36 8.15 9.38 10.00
CA SER A 36 8.14 8.52 11.19
C SER A 36 9.54 8.45 11.81
N SER A 37 9.61 8.61 13.13
CA SER A 37 10.86 8.59 13.90
C SER A 37 11.02 7.26 14.62
N GLN A 38 11.60 6.24 13.96
CA GLN A 38 12.19 5.11 14.67
C GLN A 38 13.26 4.39 13.84
N LYS A 39 14.45 4.22 14.43
CA LYS A 39 15.53 3.35 13.95
C LYS A 39 15.68 2.20 14.95
N ASN A 40 15.35 0.98 14.55
CA ASN A 40 15.82 -0.21 15.23
C ASN A 40 17.07 -0.74 14.51
N VAL A 41 18.16 -0.91 15.26
CA VAL A 41 19.42 -1.47 14.77
C VAL A 41 19.40 -2.98 15.05
N GLY A 42 18.72 -3.70 14.17
CA GLY A 42 18.66 -5.15 14.06
C GLY A 42 18.37 -5.49 12.60
N LEU A 43 18.71 -6.71 12.16
CA LEU A 43 18.45 -7.14 10.78
C LEU A 43 16.93 -7.42 10.64
N ASP A 44 16.15 -6.36 10.47
CA ASP A 44 14.70 -6.43 10.32
C ASP A 44 14.36 -6.86 8.89
N LEU A 45 13.93 -8.11 8.76
CA LEU A 45 13.56 -8.71 7.48
C LEU A 45 12.14 -8.30 7.05
N CYS A 46 11.33 -7.71 7.94
CA CYS A 46 9.94 -7.37 7.63
C CYS A 46 9.84 -6.28 6.55
N PRO A 47 10.46 -5.08 6.68
CA PRO A 47 10.44 -4.08 5.63
C PRO A 47 11.03 -4.58 4.31
N THR A 48 12.08 -5.41 4.37
CA THR A 48 12.71 -5.99 3.18
C THR A 48 11.75 -6.95 2.48
N CYS A 49 11.06 -7.79 3.24
CA CYS A 49 10.07 -8.72 2.73
C CYS A 49 8.93 -7.97 2.03
N ILE A 50 8.38 -6.95 2.69
CA ILE A 50 7.26 -6.17 2.17
C ILE A 50 7.67 -5.47 0.88
N ASN A 51 8.84 -4.82 0.84
CA ASN A 51 9.33 -4.15 -0.37
C ASN A 51 9.50 -5.14 -1.53
N VAL A 52 10.11 -6.31 -1.29
CA VAL A 52 10.29 -7.33 -2.34
C VAL A 52 8.95 -7.87 -2.83
N ALA A 53 8.00 -8.10 -1.92
CA ALA A 53 6.66 -8.56 -2.26
C ALA A 53 5.92 -7.52 -3.11
N ASP A 54 5.92 -6.26 -2.69
CA ASP A 54 5.29 -5.13 -3.38
C ASP A 54 5.90 -4.91 -4.78
N GLU A 55 7.23 -4.87 -4.89
CA GLU A 55 7.92 -4.78 -6.19
C GLU A 55 7.56 -5.95 -7.11
N SER A 56 7.50 -7.18 -6.58
CA SER A 56 7.16 -8.36 -7.37
C SER A 56 5.71 -8.33 -7.87
N ILE A 57 4.77 -7.89 -7.02
CA ILE A 57 3.36 -7.70 -7.36
C ILE A 57 3.23 -6.64 -8.45
N ASN A 58 3.88 -5.48 -8.28
CA ASN A 58 3.83 -4.38 -9.24
C ASN A 58 4.44 -4.79 -10.59
N ILE A 59 5.56 -5.53 -10.59
CA ILE A 59 6.13 -6.10 -11.82
C ILE A 59 5.13 -7.03 -12.51
N LEU A 60 4.49 -7.93 -11.76
CA LEU A 60 3.52 -8.87 -12.32
C LEU A 60 2.29 -8.16 -12.89
N LEU A 61 1.73 -7.18 -12.16
CA LEU A 61 0.61 -6.38 -12.62
C LEU A 61 0.96 -5.58 -13.88
N ASN A 62 2.12 -4.92 -13.91
CA ASN A 62 2.58 -4.20 -15.09
C ASN A 62 2.81 -5.14 -16.28
N LEU A 63 3.35 -6.34 -16.05
CA LEU A 63 3.46 -7.35 -17.09
C LEU A 63 2.09 -7.79 -17.62
N ILE A 64 1.05 -7.87 -16.80
CA ILE A 64 -0.31 -8.20 -17.25
C ILE A 64 -0.94 -7.03 -18.03
N LEU A 65 -0.75 -5.79 -17.55
CA LEU A 65 -1.37 -4.58 -18.10
C LEU A 65 -0.69 -4.07 -19.38
N ASP A 66 0.64 -3.92 -19.38
CA ASP A 66 1.40 -3.30 -20.49
C ASP A 66 1.42 -4.16 -21.74
N THR A 67 1.38 -5.46 -21.55
CA THR A 67 1.69 -6.39 -22.63
C THR A 67 0.45 -6.79 -23.42
N GLY A 68 -0.75 -6.51 -22.91
CA GLY A 68 -2.01 -6.97 -23.51
C GLY A 68 -1.94 -8.45 -23.93
N ILE A 69 -1.19 -9.27 -23.18
CA ILE A 69 -0.64 -10.54 -23.69
C ILE A 69 -1.77 -11.49 -24.07
N ILE A 70 -1.94 -11.59 -25.39
CA ILE A 70 -2.24 -12.83 -26.11
C ILE A 70 -0.95 -13.66 -26.02
N GLY A 71 -0.83 -14.53 -25.02
CA GLY A 71 0.36 -15.38 -24.88
C GLY A 71 0.20 -16.45 -23.83
N THR A 72 1.20 -17.32 -23.72
CA THR A 72 1.17 -18.50 -22.84
C THR A 72 1.73 -18.17 -21.46
N CYS A 73 1.43 -19.02 -20.49
CA CYS A 73 1.99 -18.95 -19.14
C CYS A 73 3.51 -18.82 -19.13
N GLY A 74 4.19 -19.60 -19.97
CA GLY A 74 5.66 -19.54 -20.09
C GLY A 74 6.17 -18.15 -20.45
N THR A 75 5.51 -17.41 -21.33
CA THR A 75 5.95 -16.05 -21.70
C THR A 75 5.77 -15.06 -20.54
N LEU A 76 4.60 -15.08 -19.88
CA LEU A 76 4.33 -14.20 -18.74
C LEU A 76 5.32 -14.48 -17.59
N CYS A 77 5.49 -15.75 -17.26
CA CYS A 77 6.28 -16.17 -16.11
C CYS A 77 7.79 -16.10 -16.35
N GLN A 78 8.24 -16.28 -17.59
CA GLN A 78 9.63 -15.98 -17.97
C GLN A 78 9.93 -14.48 -17.84
N ALA A 79 9.03 -13.61 -18.32
CA ALA A 79 9.19 -12.17 -18.17
C ALA A 79 9.23 -11.73 -16.70
N LEU A 80 8.42 -12.39 -15.85
CA LEU A 80 8.47 -12.20 -14.39
C LEU A 80 9.84 -12.60 -13.83
N ALA A 81 10.37 -13.76 -14.19
CA ALA A 81 11.70 -14.20 -13.75
C ALA A 81 12.81 -13.23 -14.19
N GLU A 82 12.77 -12.76 -15.43
CA GLU A 82 13.76 -11.82 -15.96
C GLU A 82 13.70 -10.47 -15.24
N LYS A 83 12.50 -9.92 -15.01
CA LYS A 83 12.33 -8.62 -14.34
C LYS A 83 12.64 -8.67 -12.84
N THR A 84 12.35 -9.79 -12.18
CA THR A 84 12.63 -9.99 -10.75
C THR A 84 14.03 -10.56 -10.48
N GLY A 85 14.72 -11.06 -11.50
CA GLY A 85 15.99 -11.78 -11.36
C GLY A 85 15.86 -13.14 -10.67
N SER A 86 14.67 -13.74 -10.67
CA SER A 86 14.36 -14.97 -9.93
C SER A 86 13.75 -16.04 -10.83
N GLU A 87 14.59 -16.96 -11.30
CA GLU A 87 14.17 -18.12 -12.12
C GLU A 87 13.13 -18.99 -11.40
N ILE A 88 13.24 -19.08 -10.08
CA ILE A 88 12.33 -19.86 -9.26
C ILE A 88 10.94 -19.22 -9.22
N LEU A 89 10.87 -17.88 -9.16
CA LEU A 89 9.60 -17.15 -9.28
C LEU A 89 8.93 -17.45 -10.63
N GLY A 90 9.69 -17.40 -11.72
CA GLY A 90 9.15 -17.74 -13.04
C GLY A 90 8.68 -19.19 -13.13
N THR A 91 9.45 -20.14 -12.60
CA THR A 91 9.08 -21.57 -12.65
C THR A 91 7.78 -21.84 -11.89
N VAL A 92 7.64 -21.29 -10.68
CA VAL A 92 6.42 -21.50 -9.88
C VAL A 92 5.23 -20.79 -10.51
N CYS A 93 5.43 -19.59 -11.07
CA CYS A 93 4.41 -18.88 -11.83
C CYS A 93 3.92 -19.73 -13.00
N ASP A 94 4.85 -20.31 -13.77
CA ASP A 94 4.57 -21.07 -14.97
C ASP A 94 3.74 -22.32 -14.65
N ILE A 95 4.16 -23.07 -13.61
CA ILE A 95 3.42 -24.25 -13.13
C ILE A 95 2.00 -23.89 -12.72
N VAL A 96 1.82 -22.84 -11.91
CA VAL A 96 0.48 -22.48 -11.43
C VAL A 96 -0.39 -21.97 -12.56
N CYS A 97 0.15 -21.14 -13.43
CA CYS A 97 -0.55 -20.63 -14.59
C CYS A 97 -0.94 -21.75 -15.56
N ASP A 98 -0.06 -22.71 -15.86
CA ASP A 98 -0.36 -23.83 -16.76
C ASP A 98 -1.47 -24.73 -16.21
N VAL A 99 -1.56 -24.88 -14.89
CA VAL A 99 -2.61 -25.67 -14.24
C VAL A 99 -3.98 -25.00 -14.36
N VAL A 100 -4.06 -23.67 -14.19
CA VAL A 100 -5.34 -22.94 -14.19
C VAL A 100 -5.73 -22.41 -15.57
N GLY A 101 -4.76 -22.24 -16.47
CA GLY A 101 -4.89 -21.55 -17.75
C GLY A 101 -4.66 -20.04 -17.62
N ILE A 102 -3.97 -19.44 -18.60
CA ILE A 102 -3.55 -18.04 -18.59
C ILE A 102 -4.71 -17.04 -18.33
N ASP A 103 -5.86 -17.25 -18.97
CA ASP A 103 -7.01 -16.36 -18.80
C ASP A 103 -7.57 -16.39 -17.38
N GLU A 104 -7.61 -17.56 -16.75
CA GLU A 104 -8.10 -17.71 -15.38
C GLU A 104 -7.05 -17.24 -14.38
N PHE A 105 -5.76 -17.48 -14.65
CA PHE A 105 -4.66 -16.96 -13.86
C PHE A 105 -4.70 -15.44 -13.77
N ILE A 106 -4.85 -14.74 -14.91
CA ILE A 106 -4.96 -13.29 -14.96
C ILE A 106 -6.20 -12.82 -14.19
N LYS A 107 -7.38 -13.43 -14.41
CA LYS A 107 -8.60 -13.07 -13.68
C LYS A 107 -8.49 -13.29 -12.18
N LEU A 108 -7.76 -14.31 -11.75
CA LEU A 108 -7.53 -14.59 -10.34
C LEU A 108 -6.63 -13.51 -9.74
N ILE A 109 -5.55 -13.12 -10.42
CA ILE A 109 -4.67 -12.02 -10.00
C ILE A 109 -5.45 -10.70 -9.93
N GLU A 110 -6.22 -10.37 -10.96
CA GLU A 110 -7.08 -9.18 -11.03
C GLU A 110 -8.20 -9.16 -9.97
N LYS A 111 -8.45 -10.27 -9.27
CA LYS A 111 -9.45 -10.36 -8.19
C LYS A 111 -8.83 -10.64 -6.83
N ALA A 112 -7.54 -10.98 -6.79
CA ALA A 112 -6.84 -11.34 -5.59
C ALA A 112 -6.61 -10.11 -4.72
N ASP A 113 -6.68 -10.32 -3.42
CA ASP A 113 -6.23 -9.36 -2.42
C ASP A 113 -4.72 -9.57 -2.25
N LEU A 114 -3.93 -8.85 -3.07
CA LEU A 114 -2.48 -8.99 -3.12
C LEU A 114 -1.84 -8.14 -2.02
N ASP A 115 -1.89 -8.63 -0.79
CA ASP A 115 -1.41 -7.93 0.41
C ASP A 115 0.03 -8.35 0.75
N PRO A 116 1.04 -7.49 0.45
CA PRO A 116 2.44 -7.79 0.75
C PRO A 116 2.74 -7.89 2.25
N ILE A 117 1.98 -7.21 3.11
CA ILE A 117 2.13 -7.30 4.56
C ILE A 117 1.71 -8.69 5.02
N TRP A 118 0.53 -9.15 4.61
CA TRP A 118 0.01 -10.47 4.97
C TRP A 118 0.93 -11.60 4.50
N TYR A 119 1.46 -11.52 3.27
CA TYR A 119 2.44 -12.51 2.78
C TYR A 119 3.67 -12.61 3.71
N CYS A 120 4.16 -11.48 4.19
CA CYS A 120 5.28 -11.43 5.13
C CYS A 120 4.94 -11.89 6.55
N GLU A 121 3.69 -11.72 6.98
CA GLU A 121 3.20 -12.24 8.26
C GLU A 121 3.11 -13.77 8.27
N ILE A 122 2.50 -14.38 7.25
CA ILE A 122 2.39 -15.85 7.15
C ILE A 122 3.74 -16.53 6.93
N ALA A 123 4.68 -15.82 6.30
CA ALA A 123 6.08 -16.24 6.20
C ALA A 123 6.86 -16.07 7.50
N LYS A 124 6.24 -15.50 8.54
CA LYS A 124 6.85 -15.21 9.85
C LYS A 124 8.06 -14.28 9.76
N LEU A 125 8.06 -13.41 8.75
CA LEU A 125 9.07 -12.37 8.56
C LEU A 125 8.61 -11.05 9.17
N CYS A 126 7.29 -10.83 9.25
CA CYS A 126 6.69 -9.71 9.96
C CYS A 126 6.01 -10.15 11.26
N PRO A 127 6.15 -9.38 12.35
CA PRO A 127 5.44 -9.62 13.60
C PRO A 127 3.95 -9.33 13.45
N VAL A 128 3.14 -10.26 13.96
CA VAL A 128 1.68 -10.18 14.07
C VAL A 128 1.29 -9.84 15.49
N ASN A 129 0.30 -8.97 15.68
CA ASN A 129 -0.31 -8.72 16.99
C ASN A 129 -1.85 -8.61 16.86
N ASP A 130 -2.54 -9.75 16.98
CA ASP A 130 -4.00 -9.83 16.91
C ASP A 130 -4.73 -9.14 18.07
N HIS A 131 -4.01 -8.79 19.13
CA HIS A 131 -4.53 -8.04 20.27
C HIS A 131 -4.04 -6.59 20.28
N GLY A 132 -3.35 -6.17 19.23
CA GLY A 132 -2.85 -4.82 19.09
C GLY A 132 -4.00 -3.81 18.99
N ASP A 133 -3.69 -2.58 19.34
CA ASP A 133 -4.61 -1.46 19.29
C ASP A 133 -3.86 -0.18 18.96
N ALA A 134 -4.58 0.77 18.35
CA ALA A 134 -4.14 2.14 18.25
C ALA A 134 -5.39 3.02 18.30
N LYS A 135 -5.28 4.14 19.02
CA LYS A 135 -6.34 5.14 19.11
C LYS A 135 -5.77 6.52 18.87
N ILE A 136 -6.30 7.23 17.88
CA ILE A 136 -5.94 8.62 17.59
C ILE A 136 -6.53 9.49 18.69
N THR A 137 -5.65 10.20 19.40
CA THR A 137 -5.99 11.09 20.52
C THR A 137 -5.89 12.56 20.15
N LYS A 138 -5.12 12.89 19.11
CA LYS A 138 -5.02 14.24 18.54
C LYS A 138 -4.94 14.14 17.03
N PHE A 139 -5.62 15.05 16.33
CA PHE A 139 -5.59 15.15 14.88
C PHE A 139 -5.74 16.63 14.50
N THR A 140 -4.76 17.18 13.79
CA THR A 140 -4.72 18.60 13.43
C THR A 140 -4.17 18.77 12.02
N ILE A 141 -4.76 19.70 11.27
CA ILE A 141 -4.27 20.09 9.94
C ILE A 141 -3.93 21.58 9.96
N LEU A 142 -2.70 21.91 9.60
CA LEU A 142 -2.19 23.28 9.64
C LEU A 142 -1.49 23.66 8.31
N PRO A 143 -1.81 24.82 7.73
CA PRO A 143 -2.91 25.72 8.12
C PRO A 143 -4.29 25.12 7.75
N PRO A 144 -5.39 25.55 8.38
CA PRO A 144 -6.74 25.12 7.98
C PRO A 144 -7.19 25.71 6.64
N THR A 145 -6.54 26.78 6.18
CA THR A 145 -6.83 27.46 4.91
C THR A 145 -5.52 27.91 4.28
N GLY A 146 -5.40 27.78 2.96
CA GLY A 146 -4.22 28.18 2.22
C GLY A 146 -4.48 28.43 0.74
N ARG A 147 -3.41 28.74 0.00
CA ARG A 147 -3.46 28.92 -1.46
C ARG A 147 -2.78 27.74 -2.16
N GLN A 148 -3.04 27.59 -3.46
CA GLN A 148 -2.25 26.69 -4.31
C GLN A 148 -0.75 27.00 -4.17
N GLY A 149 0.08 25.96 -4.16
CA GLY A 149 1.51 25.98 -3.90
C GLY A 149 1.90 25.89 -2.42
N GLN A 150 0.94 25.99 -1.49
CA GLN A 150 1.21 25.92 -0.05
C GLN A 150 1.33 24.47 0.45
N THR A 151 2.11 24.27 1.51
CA THR A 151 2.21 23.00 2.23
C THR A 151 1.26 22.96 3.42
N PHE A 152 0.46 21.91 3.49
CA PHE A 152 -0.38 21.53 4.62
C PHE A 152 0.32 20.45 5.43
N THR A 153 0.25 20.55 6.76
CA THR A 153 0.82 19.58 7.69
C THR A 153 -0.32 18.92 8.45
N ILE A 154 -0.38 17.60 8.38
CA ILE A 154 -1.33 16.75 9.08
C ILE A 154 -0.55 16.10 10.22
N ASP A 155 -0.76 16.64 11.42
CA ASP A 155 -0.16 16.14 12.65
C ASP A 155 -1.20 15.34 13.42
N PHE A 156 -0.86 14.10 13.79
CA PHE A 156 -1.71 13.30 14.65
C PHE A 156 -0.90 12.53 15.70
N THR A 157 -1.54 12.31 16.85
CA THR A 157 -1.00 11.52 17.95
C THR A 157 -1.89 10.31 18.14
N PHE A 158 -1.31 9.12 18.20
CA PHE A 158 -2.04 7.92 18.60
C PHE A 158 -1.43 7.25 19.82
N VAL A 159 -2.27 6.58 20.59
CA VAL A 159 -1.90 5.81 21.77
C VAL A 159 -2.23 4.35 21.51
N SER A 160 -1.31 3.46 21.87
CA SER A 160 -1.48 2.02 21.82
C SER A 160 -1.27 1.44 23.23
N VAL A 161 -2.21 0.64 23.71
CA VAL A 161 -2.16 0.02 25.04
C VAL A 161 -1.49 -1.37 25.01
N ASN A 162 -1.71 -2.11 23.94
CA ASN A 162 -1.26 -3.49 23.71
C ASN A 162 -0.13 -3.56 22.65
N GLY A 163 0.33 -2.43 22.15
CA GLY A 163 1.23 -2.36 21.00
C GLY A 163 0.47 -2.51 19.68
N THR A 164 1.17 -2.41 18.56
CA THR A 164 0.62 -2.64 17.22
C THR A 164 1.28 -3.86 16.59
N GLY A 165 0.60 -4.50 15.65
CA GLY A 165 1.26 -5.42 14.71
C GLY A 165 1.96 -4.66 13.59
N THR A 166 2.51 -5.41 12.65
CA THR A 166 2.89 -4.84 11.35
C THR A 166 1.62 -4.43 10.63
N GLY A 167 1.58 -3.24 10.06
CA GLY A 167 0.42 -2.81 9.32
C GLY A 167 0.66 -1.58 8.47
N GLU A 168 -0.40 -0.84 8.21
CA GLU A 168 -0.37 0.29 7.32
C GLU A 168 -0.95 1.55 7.99
N LEU A 169 -0.29 2.67 7.74
CA LEU A 169 -0.86 3.99 7.93
C LEU A 169 -1.26 4.55 6.57
N THR A 170 -2.55 4.76 6.33
CA THR A 170 -3.02 5.37 5.08
C THR A 170 -3.47 6.81 5.29
N ILE A 171 -3.30 7.61 4.25
CA ILE A 171 -3.91 8.92 4.10
C ILE A 171 -4.72 8.93 2.80
N ASP A 172 -5.98 9.34 2.90
CA ASP A 172 -6.90 9.58 1.78
C ASP A 172 -7.36 11.04 1.85
N ILE A 173 -7.27 11.76 0.74
CA ILE A 173 -7.67 13.14 0.57
C ILE A 173 -8.72 13.17 -0.53
N ARG A 174 -9.97 13.42 -0.14
CA ARG A 174 -11.05 13.62 -1.09
C ARG A 174 -11.04 15.07 -1.54
N THR A 175 -10.74 15.25 -2.81
CA THR A 175 -10.61 16.54 -3.47
C THR A 175 -11.99 17.08 -3.86
N PRO A 176 -12.13 18.39 -4.11
CA PRO A 176 -13.40 18.99 -4.55
C PRO A 176 -13.93 18.43 -5.87
N ASP A 177 -13.05 17.97 -6.76
CA ASP A 177 -13.35 17.39 -8.07
C ASP A 177 -13.37 15.85 -8.07
N HIS A 178 -13.31 15.24 -6.88
CA HIS A 178 -13.38 13.78 -6.66
C HIS A 178 -12.24 12.96 -7.27
N ILE A 179 -11.10 13.60 -7.55
CA ILE A 179 -9.86 12.90 -7.87
C ILE A 179 -9.35 12.21 -6.60
N PRO A 180 -9.08 10.90 -6.63
CA PRO A 180 -8.55 10.20 -5.47
C PRO A 180 -7.09 10.62 -5.25
N LEU A 181 -6.77 11.09 -4.04
CA LEU A 181 -5.41 11.34 -3.62
C LEU A 181 -5.14 10.58 -2.34
N GLY A 182 -4.15 9.70 -2.33
CA GLY A 182 -3.80 8.99 -1.13
C GLY A 182 -2.51 8.22 -1.25
N THR A 183 -2.01 7.77 -0.11
CA THR A 183 -0.84 6.89 -0.04
C THR A 183 -0.89 6.08 1.25
N GLY A 184 -0.19 4.96 1.23
CA GLY A 184 0.11 4.15 2.41
C GLY A 184 1.53 4.36 2.91
N PHE A 185 1.77 4.06 4.18
CA PHE A 185 3.08 3.97 4.80
C PHE A 185 3.13 2.73 5.68
N LEU A 186 4.25 2.01 5.66
CA LEU A 186 4.47 0.87 6.55
C LEU A 186 4.45 1.32 8.02
N LEU A 187 3.49 0.81 8.79
CA LEU A 187 3.48 0.88 10.24
C LEU A 187 4.21 -0.36 10.78
N GLN A 188 5.48 -0.19 11.16
CA GLN A 188 6.21 -1.26 11.85
C GLN A 188 5.58 -1.54 13.21
N ALA A 189 5.60 -2.81 13.64
CA ALA A 189 5.08 -3.20 14.95
C ALA A 189 5.71 -2.38 16.09
N GLN A 190 4.84 -1.82 16.91
CA GLN A 190 5.18 -0.95 18.02
C GLN A 190 4.86 -1.63 19.36
N LYS A 191 5.64 -1.29 20.39
CA LYS A 191 5.28 -1.60 21.78
C LYS A 191 4.13 -0.69 22.25
N PRO A 192 3.50 -0.96 23.41
CA PRO A 192 2.60 0.00 24.03
C PRO A 192 3.27 1.37 24.21
N GLY A 193 2.56 2.45 23.89
CA GLY A 193 3.13 3.79 23.90
C GLY A 193 2.26 4.88 23.28
N THR A 194 2.83 6.09 23.22
CA THR A 194 2.25 7.24 22.53
C THR A 194 3.16 7.65 21.40
N TYR A 195 2.57 7.83 20.21
CA TYR A 195 3.28 8.04 18.96
C TYR A 195 2.77 9.32 18.30
N ASN A 196 3.70 10.11 17.76
CA ASN A 196 3.38 11.33 17.02
C ASN A 196 3.84 11.14 15.58
N GLU A 197 2.93 11.35 14.65
CA GLU A 197 3.17 11.19 13.23
C GLU A 197 2.84 12.51 12.53
N ARG A 198 3.62 12.78 11.47
CA ARG A 198 3.50 13.99 10.66
C ARG A 198 3.51 13.63 9.19
N ILE A 199 2.46 14.05 8.49
CA ILE A 199 2.35 13.96 7.04
C ILE A 199 2.31 15.38 6.48
N THR A 200 3.10 15.67 5.44
CA THR A 200 3.02 16.94 4.71
C THR A 200 2.43 16.73 3.33
N VAL A 201 1.57 17.65 2.92
CA VAL A 201 0.88 17.66 1.62
C VAL A 201 1.18 18.97 0.93
N LYS A 202 1.89 18.96 -0.20
CA LYS A 202 2.16 20.17 -0.98
C LYS A 202 1.08 20.35 -2.05
N ALA A 203 0.24 21.37 -1.90
CA ALA A 203 -0.90 21.65 -2.78
C ALA A 203 -0.50 22.30 -4.10
N GLU A 204 0.41 21.68 -4.85
CA GLU A 204 1.00 22.20 -6.09
C GLU A 204 0.68 21.26 -7.25
N PRO A 205 0.17 21.75 -8.39
CA PRO A 205 -0.06 20.91 -9.56
C PRO A 205 1.24 20.27 -10.05
N ASP A 206 1.20 19.00 -10.49
CA ASP A 206 2.36 18.37 -11.11
C ASP A 206 2.59 18.99 -12.50
N PRO A 207 3.72 19.68 -12.76
CA PRO A 207 4.01 20.28 -14.06
C PRO A 207 4.18 19.25 -15.18
N GLN A 208 4.37 17.97 -14.84
CA GLN A 208 4.47 16.87 -15.80
C GLN A 208 3.14 16.18 -16.06
N CYS A 209 2.08 16.55 -15.35
CA CYS A 209 0.77 15.97 -15.63
C CYS A 209 0.14 16.61 -16.87
N ASP A 210 -0.26 15.76 -17.82
CA ASP A 210 -1.20 16.10 -18.88
C ASP A 210 -2.62 15.61 -18.49
N PRO A 211 -3.55 16.52 -18.11
CA PRO A 211 -4.92 16.16 -17.74
C PRO A 211 -5.74 15.60 -18.91
N THR A 212 -5.23 15.66 -20.15
CA THR A 212 -5.85 15.02 -21.32
C THR A 212 -5.53 13.52 -21.42
N GLN A 213 -4.46 13.06 -20.75
CA GLN A 213 -4.01 11.66 -20.77
C GLN A 213 -4.47 10.89 -19.53
N GLN A 214 -4.47 11.54 -18.35
CA GLN A 214 -4.87 10.91 -17.10
C GLN A 214 -5.40 11.95 -16.08
N PRO A 215 -6.30 11.57 -15.15
CA PRO A 215 -6.74 12.46 -14.09
C PRO A 215 -5.56 12.90 -13.23
N CYS A 216 -5.44 14.20 -12.99
CA CYS A 216 -4.47 14.71 -12.04
C CYS A 216 -4.97 15.93 -11.28
N GLU A 217 -4.52 16.00 -10.04
CA GLU A 217 -4.92 17.05 -9.12
C GLU A 217 -4.37 18.40 -9.58
N GLN A 218 -5.30 19.32 -9.86
CA GLN A 218 -4.99 20.71 -10.19
C GLN A 218 -5.05 21.63 -8.96
N TRP A 219 -5.33 21.10 -7.77
CA TRP A 219 -5.44 21.82 -6.51
C TRP A 219 -6.43 22.97 -6.60
N LEU A 220 -7.64 22.65 -7.10
CA LEU A 220 -8.72 23.62 -7.28
C LEU A 220 -9.18 24.23 -5.94
N PRO A 221 -9.65 25.49 -5.92
CA PRO A 221 -10.25 26.07 -4.73
C PRO A 221 -11.41 25.22 -4.21
N GLY A 222 -11.45 24.97 -2.91
CA GLY A 222 -12.47 24.11 -2.30
C GLY A 222 -12.02 23.46 -0.99
N VAL A 223 -12.88 22.60 -0.45
CA VAL A 223 -12.64 21.87 0.80
C VAL A 223 -12.09 20.49 0.48
N TYR A 224 -10.92 20.18 1.04
CA TYR A 224 -10.27 18.88 0.93
C TYR A 224 -10.53 18.10 2.21
N ASN A 225 -11.14 16.92 2.10
CA ASN A 225 -11.45 16.08 3.25
C ASN A 225 -10.35 15.04 3.43
N VAL A 226 -9.64 15.12 4.54
CA VAL A 226 -8.54 14.22 4.87
C VAL A 226 -9.02 13.14 5.82
N THR A 227 -8.73 11.89 5.47
CA THR A 227 -8.91 10.71 6.31
C THR A 227 -7.55 10.05 6.51
N VAL A 228 -7.19 9.77 7.76
CA VAL A 228 -6.02 8.94 8.09
C VAL A 228 -6.52 7.67 8.78
N GLN A 229 -6.03 6.51 8.38
CA GLN A 229 -6.35 5.24 9.03
C GLN A 229 -5.07 4.59 9.55
N ILE A 230 -5.16 4.01 10.74
CA ILE A 230 -4.11 3.17 11.31
C ILE A 230 -4.65 1.74 11.28
N CYS A 231 -3.92 0.82 10.65
CA CYS A 231 -4.35 -0.56 10.46
C CYS A 231 -3.32 -1.54 11.02
N ASN A 232 -3.81 -2.69 11.50
CA ASN A 232 -3.07 -3.95 11.52
C ASN A 232 -3.16 -4.56 10.13
N GLY A 233 -2.06 -5.09 9.58
CA GLY A 233 -2.01 -5.50 8.17
C GLY A 233 -2.23 -4.33 7.20
N GLU A 234 -2.47 -4.65 5.92
CA GLU A 234 -2.81 -3.63 4.93
C GLU A 234 -4.22 -3.07 5.14
N CYS A 235 -4.39 -1.76 4.99
CA CYS A 235 -5.69 -1.13 5.16
C CYS A 235 -6.67 -1.57 4.07
N GLY A 236 -7.71 -2.31 4.45
CA GLY A 236 -8.73 -2.83 3.53
C GLY A 236 -8.53 -4.29 3.13
N SER A 237 -7.41 -4.90 3.56
CA SER A 237 -7.15 -6.32 3.41
C SER A 237 -8.22 -7.16 4.10
N LYS A 238 -8.58 -8.27 3.45
CA LYS A 238 -9.54 -9.28 3.90
C LYS A 238 -8.86 -10.48 4.53
N HIS A 239 -7.54 -10.49 4.54
CA HIS A 239 -6.77 -11.57 5.14
C HIS A 239 -6.87 -11.54 6.66
N PRO A 240 -6.62 -12.69 7.33
CA PRO A 240 -6.42 -12.72 8.77
C PRO A 240 -5.35 -11.71 9.21
N HIS A 241 -5.40 -11.29 10.46
CA HIS A 241 -4.47 -10.31 11.05
C HIS A 241 -4.66 -8.87 10.55
N SER A 242 -5.55 -8.64 9.57
CA SER A 242 -5.85 -7.29 9.07
C SER A 242 -7.06 -6.67 9.76
N ALA A 243 -6.92 -5.44 10.27
CA ALA A 243 -8.00 -4.68 10.90
C ALA A 243 -7.69 -3.18 10.94
N ILE A 244 -8.71 -2.32 10.78
CA ILE A 244 -8.55 -0.89 11.06
C ILE A 244 -8.59 -0.70 12.58
N TYR A 245 -7.52 -0.14 13.15
CA TYR A 245 -7.47 0.23 14.56
C TYR A 245 -8.28 1.50 14.84
N ASP A 246 -8.02 2.59 14.10
CA ASP A 246 -8.74 3.85 14.26
C ASP A 246 -8.68 4.72 12.99
N THR A 247 -9.52 5.75 12.93
CA THR A 247 -9.61 6.68 11.80
C THR A 247 -9.69 8.12 12.28
N GLY A 248 -8.72 8.94 11.87
CA GLY A 248 -8.68 10.38 12.04
C GLY A 248 -9.28 11.08 10.83
N ARG A 249 -10.03 12.17 11.05
CA ARG A 249 -10.61 12.97 9.97
C ARG A 249 -10.42 14.46 10.23
N GLY A 250 -10.19 15.22 9.17
CA GLY A 250 -10.15 16.67 9.20
C GLY A 250 -10.29 17.25 7.81
N THR A 251 -10.18 18.57 7.72
CA THR A 251 -10.27 19.27 6.44
C THR A 251 -9.26 20.40 6.37
N PHE A 252 -8.86 20.76 5.16
CA PHE A 252 -8.26 22.06 4.87
C PHE A 252 -8.93 22.66 3.63
N GLN A 253 -8.82 23.98 3.48
CA GLN A 253 -9.46 24.70 2.38
C GLN A 253 -8.42 25.42 1.52
N LEU A 254 -8.56 25.29 0.20
CA LEU A 254 -7.86 26.15 -0.75
C LEU A 254 -8.72 27.35 -1.14
N THR A 255 -8.13 28.54 -1.06
CA THR A 255 -8.72 29.80 -1.54
C THR A 255 -8.05 30.22 -2.85
N GLY A 256 -8.84 30.70 -3.79
CA GLY A 256 -8.38 31.28 -5.07
C GLY A 256 -7.59 32.59 -4.91
#